data_AF-A0A1I8BXT8-F1
#
_entry.id   AF-A0A1I8BXT8-F1
#
_cell.length_a   1.000
_cell.length_b   1.000
_cell.length_c   1.000
_cell.angle_alpha   90.00
_cell.angle_beta   90.00
_cell.angle_gamma   90.00
#
_symmetry.space_group_name_H-M   'P 1'
#
loop_
_entity.id
_entity.type
_entity.pdbx_description
1 polymer ?
#
loop_
_entity_poly.entity_id
_entity_poly.type
_entity_poly.pdbx_seq_one_letter_code
_entity_poly.pdbx_strand_id
1 'polypeptide(L)'
;MGILFKQLSIPPINNSNLIETLQKHRKRLTIYNLLQTMNSLNALNELASKIEDLVISDEVASYAAKAKFYFLESYKQLAENGEIDSKSASKARHFSELANTHHSLLELLNFPSDQKYGVYVPLFLPLLVPILQPLFMFCLFLLSQFKFYLQKRREEQNKKLE
;
A
#
# COMPACT_ATOMS: atom_id res chain seq x y z
N MET A 1 -17.38 7.71 44.69
CA MET A 1 -17.51 7.13 43.33
C MET A 1 -17.31 5.61 43.41
N GLY A 2 -18.31 4.86 43.89
CA GLY A 2 -18.16 3.44 44.28
C GLY A 2 -19.26 2.52 43.75
N ILE A 3 -19.87 2.90 42.64
CA ILE A 3 -20.86 2.10 41.93
C ILE A 3 -20.22 1.84 40.56
N LEU A 4 -19.83 0.58 40.27
CA LEU A 4 -19.68 0.01 38.92
C LEU A 4 -18.98 -1.36 38.87
N PHE A 5 -18.57 -1.98 39.99
CA PHE A 5 -18.01 -3.35 39.95
C PHE A 5 -19.06 -4.46 40.20
N LYS A 6 -20.12 -4.17 40.96
CA LYS A 6 -21.14 -5.18 41.34
C LYS A 6 -22.07 -5.59 40.17
N GLN A 7 -22.10 -4.80 39.10
CA GLN A 7 -22.87 -5.10 37.88
C GLN A 7 -22.12 -6.00 36.87
N LEU A 8 -20.84 -6.30 37.11
CA LEU A 8 -20.10 -7.31 36.35
C LEU A 8 -20.34 -8.75 36.85
N SER A 9 -21.19 -8.94 37.86
CA SER A 9 -21.53 -10.29 38.31
C SER A 9 -22.34 -10.99 37.24
N ILE A 10 -21.68 -11.94 36.55
CA ILE A 10 -22.32 -12.81 35.57
C ILE A 10 -23.49 -13.53 36.29
N PRO A 11 -24.74 -13.39 35.82
CA PRO A 11 -25.90 -14.01 36.46
C PRO A 11 -25.78 -15.54 36.45
N PRO A 12 -26.36 -16.25 37.43
CA PRO A 12 -26.30 -17.70 37.50
C PRO A 12 -26.91 -18.32 36.24
N ILE A 13 -26.08 -19.14 35.57
CA ILE A 13 -26.33 -19.66 34.24
C ILE A 13 -27.34 -20.80 34.32
N ASN A 14 -28.51 -20.62 33.70
CA ASN A 14 -29.41 -21.73 33.39
C ASN A 14 -28.82 -22.49 32.18
N ASN A 15 -28.25 -23.67 32.45
CA ASN A 15 -27.13 -24.23 31.68
C ASN A 15 -27.45 -24.76 30.27
N SER A 16 -28.63 -25.33 30.00
CA SER A 16 -28.86 -26.02 28.71
C SER A 16 -29.00 -25.06 27.53
N ASN A 17 -29.87 -24.05 27.63
CA ASN A 17 -30.12 -23.09 26.56
C ASN A 17 -28.93 -22.16 26.31
N LEU A 18 -28.16 -21.85 27.35
CA LEU A 18 -26.98 -20.99 27.23
C LEU A 18 -25.84 -21.71 26.49
N ILE A 19 -25.58 -22.98 26.81
CA ILE A 19 -24.53 -23.75 26.12
C ILE A 19 -24.85 -23.88 24.63
N GLU A 20 -26.10 -24.17 24.27
CA GLU A 20 -26.52 -24.27 22.86
C GLU A 20 -26.37 -22.94 22.11
N THR A 21 -26.80 -21.83 22.72
CA THR A 21 -26.65 -20.49 22.12
C THR A 21 -25.18 -20.09 21.95
N LEU A 22 -24.32 -20.37 22.94
CA LEU A 22 -22.88 -20.14 22.84
C LEU A 22 -22.23 -21.00 21.75
N GLN A 23 -22.58 -22.28 21.64
CA GLN A 23 -22.08 -23.15 20.58
C GLN A 23 -22.48 -22.63 19.20
N LYS A 24 -23.74 -22.19 19.04
CA LYS A 24 -24.23 -21.59 17.80
C LYS A 24 -23.49 -20.30 17.46
N HIS A 25 -23.26 -19.42 18.43
CA HIS A 25 -22.49 -18.18 18.24
C HIS A 25 -21.03 -18.47 17.91
N ARG A 26 -20.40 -19.44 18.58
CA ARG A 26 -19.02 -19.85 18.28
C ARG A 26 -18.87 -20.31 16.83
N LYS A 27 -19.79 -21.16 16.34
CA LYS A 27 -19.77 -21.61 14.93
C LYS A 27 -19.88 -20.43 13.96
N ARG A 28 -20.83 -19.52 14.19
CA ARG A 28 -21.02 -18.31 13.36
C ARG A 28 -19.78 -17.43 13.34
N LEU A 29 -19.20 -17.15 14.52
CA LEU A 29 -18.00 -16.36 14.66
C LEU A 29 -16.81 -17.00 13.94
N THR A 30 -16.71 -18.32 14.01
CA THR A 30 -15.63 -19.07 13.33
C THR A 30 -15.71 -18.95 11.82
N ILE A 31 -16.92 -19.14 11.24
CA ILE A 31 -17.15 -18.95 9.79
C ILE A 31 -16.86 -17.51 9.40
N TYR A 32 -17.32 -16.55 10.21
CA TYR A 32 -17.08 -15.14 9.97
C TYR A 32 -15.58 -14.80 9.94
N ASN A 33 -14.79 -15.35 10.87
CA ASN A 33 -13.33 -15.16 10.90
C ASN A 33 -12.65 -15.71 9.64
N LEU A 34 -13.09 -16.85 9.13
CA LEU A 34 -12.56 -17.42 7.88
C LEU A 34 -12.92 -16.55 6.67
N LEU A 35 -14.18 -16.14 6.55
CA LEU A 35 -14.63 -15.23 5.48
C LEU A 35 -13.84 -13.92 5.50
N GLN A 36 -13.65 -13.33 6.69
CA GLN A 36 -12.89 -12.09 6.81
C GLN A 36 -11.40 -12.27 6.49
N THR A 37 -10.82 -13.42 6.85
CA THR A 37 -9.45 -13.75 6.46
C THR A 37 -9.32 -13.84 4.94
N MET A 38 -10.25 -14.53 4.29
CA MET A 38 -10.28 -14.67 2.83
C MET A 38 -10.39 -13.30 2.14
N ASN A 39 -11.32 -12.46 2.58
CA ASN A 39 -11.49 -11.11 2.04
C ASN A 39 -10.23 -10.25 2.22
N SER A 40 -9.60 -10.34 3.40
CA SER A 40 -8.38 -9.56 3.70
C SER A 40 -7.20 -10.01 2.84
N LEU A 41 -7.00 -11.33 2.67
CA LEU A 41 -5.94 -11.86 1.80
C LEU A 41 -6.17 -11.53 0.33
N ASN A 42 -7.43 -11.57 -0.13
CA ASN A 42 -7.78 -11.19 -1.50
C ASN A 42 -7.54 -9.70 -1.74
N ALA A 43 -7.92 -8.83 -0.81
CA ALA A 43 -7.65 -7.40 -0.91
C ALA A 43 -6.14 -7.10 -0.97
N LEU A 44 -5.33 -7.79 -0.15
CA LEU A 44 -3.88 -7.67 -0.19
C LEU A 44 -3.30 -8.12 -1.54
N ASN A 45 -3.80 -9.25 -2.07
CA ASN A 45 -3.38 -9.74 -3.38
C ASN A 45 -3.79 -8.79 -4.52
N GLU A 46 -5.00 -8.21 -4.46
CA GLU A 46 -5.47 -7.23 -5.42
C GLU A 46 -4.61 -5.95 -5.37
N LEU A 47 -4.25 -5.47 -4.17
CA LEU A 47 -3.35 -4.35 -3.98
C LEU A 47 -1.98 -4.61 -4.61
N ALA A 48 -1.40 -5.78 -4.35
CA ALA A 48 -0.14 -6.22 -4.93
C ALA A 48 -0.18 -6.33 -6.47
N SER A 49 -1.33 -6.69 -7.03
CA SER A 49 -1.49 -6.80 -8.49
C SER A 49 -1.63 -5.45 -9.20
N LYS A 50 -2.11 -4.40 -8.51
CA LYS A 50 -2.38 -3.09 -9.10
C LYS A 50 -1.21 -2.11 -9.03
N ILE A 51 -0.26 -2.35 -8.13
CA ILE A 51 0.89 -1.48 -7.90
C ILE A 51 2.14 -2.21 -8.40
N GLU A 52 2.63 -1.85 -9.59
CA GLU A 52 3.74 -2.55 -10.27
C GLU A 52 5.03 -2.60 -9.45
N ASP A 53 5.30 -1.56 -8.64
CA ASP A 53 6.50 -1.46 -7.80
C ASP A 53 6.21 -1.71 -6.29
N LEU A 54 5.21 -2.54 -5.97
CA LEU A 54 4.89 -2.82 -4.57
C LEU A 54 5.98 -3.68 -3.89
N VAL A 55 6.83 -3.06 -3.09
CA VAL A 55 7.78 -3.77 -2.21
C VAL A 55 7.07 -4.25 -0.93
N ILE A 56 6.57 -5.48 -0.97
CA ILE A 56 6.02 -6.14 0.23
C ILE A 56 7.18 -6.52 1.16
N SER A 57 7.13 -6.07 2.42
CA SER A 57 8.13 -6.46 3.43
C SER A 57 8.04 -7.95 3.77
N ASP A 58 9.17 -8.56 4.13
CA ASP A 58 9.23 -9.97 4.53
C ASP A 58 8.29 -10.28 5.70
N GLU A 59 8.09 -9.32 6.61
CA GLU A 59 7.14 -9.45 7.72
C GLU A 59 5.69 -9.56 7.25
N VAL A 60 5.26 -8.69 6.32
CA VAL A 60 3.90 -8.75 5.74
C VAL A 60 3.70 -10.05 4.98
N ALA A 61 4.68 -10.47 4.19
CA ALA A 61 4.65 -11.75 3.49
C ALA A 61 4.55 -12.94 4.47
N SER A 62 5.31 -12.90 5.56
CA SER A 62 5.27 -13.91 6.63
C SER A 62 3.91 -13.97 7.32
N TYR A 63 3.31 -12.81 7.65
CA TYR A 63 1.97 -12.75 8.24
C TYR A 63 0.89 -13.27 7.29
N ALA A 64 0.93 -12.88 6.01
CA ALA A 64 0.01 -13.38 4.99
C ALA A 64 0.14 -14.91 4.79
N ALA A 65 1.37 -15.44 4.79
CA ALA A 65 1.63 -16.87 4.70
C ALA A 65 1.09 -17.63 5.93
N LYS A 66 1.30 -17.11 7.15
CA LYS A 66 0.74 -17.68 8.38
C LYS A 66 -0.78 -17.63 8.37
N ALA A 67 -1.38 -16.53 7.93
CA ALA A 67 -2.82 -16.39 7.80
C ALA A 67 -3.40 -17.45 6.85
N LYS A 68 -2.78 -17.63 5.68
CA LYS A 68 -3.15 -18.66 4.71
C LYS A 68 -3.00 -20.07 5.28
N PHE A 69 -1.91 -20.36 5.99
CA PHE A 69 -1.68 -21.65 6.64
C PHE A 69 -2.80 -22.01 7.61
N TYR A 70 -3.10 -21.13 8.58
CA TYR A 70 -4.15 -21.38 9.56
C TYR A 70 -5.55 -21.40 8.96
N PHE A 71 -5.79 -20.62 7.90
CA PHE A 71 -7.04 -20.67 7.14
C PHE A 71 -7.24 -22.07 6.52
N LEU A 72 -6.21 -22.60 5.84
CA LEU A 72 -6.25 -23.93 5.23
C LEU A 72 -6.38 -25.04 6.27
N GLU A 73 -5.71 -24.92 7.42
CA GLU A 73 -5.84 -25.87 8.54
C GLU A 73 -7.27 -25.94 9.05
N SER A 74 -7.92 -24.78 9.28
CA SER A 74 -9.31 -24.72 9.72
C SER A 74 -10.28 -25.21 8.65
N TYR A 75 -10.02 -24.90 7.38
CA TYR A 75 -10.84 -25.34 6.25
C TYR A 75 -10.75 -26.87 6.04
N LYS A 76 -9.55 -27.44 6.19
CA LYS A 76 -9.35 -28.89 6.04
C LYS A 76 -10.13 -29.67 7.10
N GLN A 77 -10.11 -29.23 8.36
CA GLN A 77 -10.93 -29.85 9.42
C GLN A 77 -12.43 -29.77 9.12
N LEU A 78 -12.89 -28.66 8.54
CA LEU A 78 -14.29 -28.53 8.12
C LEU A 78 -14.63 -29.53 7.00
N ALA A 79 -13.73 -29.72 6.04
CA ALA A 79 -13.94 -30.65 4.93
C ALA A 79 -13.91 -32.12 5.38
N GLU A 80 -13.03 -32.48 6.32
CA GLU A 80 -12.83 -33.86 6.77
C GLU A 80 -13.88 -34.29 7.82
N ASN A 81 -14.14 -33.44 8.81
CA ASN A 81 -14.89 -33.82 10.01
C ASN A 81 -16.21 -33.04 10.16
N GLY A 82 -16.49 -32.08 9.27
CA GLY A 82 -17.64 -31.17 9.41
C GLY A 82 -17.51 -30.18 10.58
N GLU A 83 -16.36 -30.18 11.27
CA GLU A 83 -16.08 -29.31 12.41
C GLU A 83 -15.09 -28.23 12.02
N ILE A 84 -15.37 -26.99 12.41
CA ILE A 84 -14.49 -25.86 12.10
C ILE A 84 -13.57 -25.60 13.29
N ASP A 85 -12.26 -25.63 13.04
CA ASP A 85 -11.28 -25.26 14.05
C ASP A 85 -11.39 -23.77 14.40
N SER A 86 -12.04 -23.48 15.52
CA SER A 86 -12.18 -22.11 16.02
C SER A 86 -10.84 -21.44 16.34
N LYS A 87 -9.83 -22.22 16.77
CA LYS A 87 -8.52 -21.69 17.16
C LYS A 87 -7.74 -21.28 15.91
N SER A 88 -7.69 -22.15 14.91
CA SER A 88 -7.01 -21.85 13.66
C SER A 88 -7.72 -20.74 12.89
N ALA A 89 -9.06 -20.70 12.86
CA ALA A 89 -9.80 -19.59 12.26
C ALA A 89 -9.50 -18.23 12.95
N SER A 90 -9.43 -18.22 14.28
CA SER A 90 -9.07 -17.00 15.03
C SER A 90 -7.63 -16.55 14.75
N LYS A 91 -6.68 -17.50 14.66
CA LYS A 91 -5.29 -17.19 14.29
C LYS A 91 -5.18 -16.67 12.86
N ALA A 92 -5.89 -17.30 11.93
CA ALA A 92 -5.94 -16.89 10.53
C ALA A 92 -6.42 -15.44 10.43
N ARG A 93 -7.50 -15.10 11.15
CA ARG A 93 -8.01 -13.73 11.25
C ARG A 93 -6.98 -12.78 11.81
N HIS A 94 -6.37 -13.11 12.94
CA HIS A 94 -5.37 -12.27 13.58
C HIS A 94 -4.16 -11.97 12.67
N PHE A 95 -3.58 -12.99 12.03
CA PHE A 95 -2.45 -12.77 11.11
C PHE A 95 -2.86 -12.01 9.85
N SER A 96 -4.09 -12.18 9.36
CA SER A 96 -4.60 -11.40 8.23
C SER A 96 -4.77 -9.91 8.58
N GLU A 97 -5.19 -9.60 9.81
CA GLU A 97 -5.25 -8.21 10.31
C GLU A 97 -3.85 -7.63 10.40
N LEU A 98 -2.90 -8.34 11.02
CA LEU A 98 -1.52 -7.89 11.14
C LEU A 98 -0.86 -7.62 9.79
N ALA A 99 -1.09 -8.48 8.79
CA ALA A 99 -0.59 -8.27 7.44
C ALA A 99 -1.20 -7.01 6.81
N ASN A 100 -2.52 -6.82 6.94
CA ASN A 100 -3.26 -5.75 6.27
C ASN A 100 -3.14 -4.38 6.96
N THR A 101 -2.84 -4.34 8.26
CA THR A 101 -2.63 -3.09 9.03
C THR A 101 -1.16 -2.77 9.25
N HIS A 102 -0.25 -3.45 8.55
CA HIS A 102 1.19 -3.21 8.71
C HIS A 102 1.60 -1.84 8.17
N HIS A 103 2.45 -1.12 8.91
CA HIS A 103 2.87 0.23 8.55
C HIS A 103 3.55 0.31 7.18
N SER A 104 4.33 -0.70 6.80
CA SER A 104 5.02 -0.74 5.52
C SER A 104 4.07 -0.71 4.31
N LEU A 105 2.81 -1.16 4.44
CA LEU A 105 1.81 -1.03 3.38
C LEU A 105 1.37 0.42 3.16
N LEU A 106 1.46 1.28 4.19
CA LEU A 106 1.22 2.72 4.09
C LEU A 106 2.45 3.47 3.56
N GLU A 107 3.66 3.01 3.89
CA GLU A 107 4.90 3.53 3.30
C GLU A 107 4.95 3.30 1.78
N LEU A 108 4.34 2.23 1.28
CA LEU A 108 4.18 1.97 -0.16
C LEU A 108 3.28 3.00 -0.87
N LEU A 109 2.36 3.63 -0.16
CA LEU A 109 1.55 4.77 -0.63
C LEU A 109 2.26 6.12 -0.42
N ASN A 110 3.13 6.20 0.59
CA ASN A 110 3.99 7.36 0.83
C ASN A 110 5.25 7.26 -0.04
N PHE A 111 5.09 7.58 -1.33
CA PHE A 111 6.20 7.76 -2.27
C PHE A 111 7.33 8.62 -1.64
N PRO A 112 8.47 8.04 -1.25
CA PRO A 112 9.56 8.79 -0.61
C PRO A 112 10.45 9.50 -1.65
N SER A 113 10.03 9.49 -2.91
CA SER A 113 10.61 10.27 -4.00
C SER A 113 9.96 11.63 -4.17
N ASP A 114 8.63 11.76 -3.99
CA ASP A 114 7.92 13.00 -4.38
C ASP A 114 7.92 14.10 -3.33
N GLN A 115 8.03 13.76 -2.04
CA GLN A 115 8.14 14.75 -0.97
C GLN A 115 9.52 15.43 -0.93
N LYS A 116 10.55 14.78 -1.48
CA LYS A 116 11.89 15.37 -1.67
C LYS A 116 11.83 16.49 -2.70
N TYR A 117 11.12 16.31 -3.81
CA TYR A 117 10.94 17.38 -4.80
C TYR A 117 10.12 18.55 -4.26
N GLY A 118 9.16 18.34 -3.36
CA GLY A 118 8.43 19.43 -2.70
C GLY A 118 9.33 20.39 -1.90
N VAL A 119 10.44 19.90 -1.34
CA VAL A 119 11.43 20.71 -0.61
C VAL A 119 12.56 21.19 -1.54
N TYR A 120 13.02 20.33 -2.45
CA TYR A 120 14.14 20.62 -3.35
C TYR A 120 13.78 21.55 -4.51
N VAL A 121 12.56 21.52 -5.04
CA VAL A 121 12.15 22.37 -6.17
C VAL A 121 12.22 23.85 -5.80
N PRO A 122 11.62 24.34 -4.70
CA PRO A 122 11.75 25.75 -4.31
C PRO A 122 13.18 26.15 -3.91
N LEU A 123 13.99 25.21 -3.39
CA LEU A 123 15.36 25.48 -2.95
C LEU A 123 16.36 25.55 -4.11
N PHE A 124 16.25 24.65 -5.09
CA PHE A 124 17.17 24.59 -6.22
C PHE A 124 16.78 25.50 -7.38
N LEU A 125 15.51 25.86 -7.54
CA LEU A 125 15.08 26.75 -8.64
C LEU A 125 15.81 28.12 -8.61
N PRO A 126 15.98 28.79 -7.45
CA PRO A 126 16.77 30.02 -7.36
C PRO A 126 18.27 29.82 -7.65
N LEU A 127 18.81 28.64 -7.34
CA LEU A 127 20.21 28.28 -7.59
C LEU A 127 20.48 27.93 -9.06
N LEU A 128 19.48 27.38 -9.77
CA LEU A 128 19.60 26.97 -11.17
C LEU A 128 19.52 28.15 -12.14
N VAL A 129 18.75 29.19 -11.83
CA VAL A 129 18.62 30.41 -12.66
C VAL A 129 19.98 31.06 -12.98
N PRO A 130 20.85 31.39 -12.01
CA PRO A 130 22.13 32.04 -12.30
C PRO A 130 23.10 31.16 -13.09
N ILE A 131 22.95 29.83 -13.03
CA ILE A 131 23.81 28.88 -13.74
C ILE A 131 23.34 28.69 -15.19
N LEU A 132 22.02 28.61 -15.42
CA LEU A 132 21.45 28.34 -16.74
C LEU A 132 21.33 29.59 -17.62
N GLN A 133 21.15 30.77 -17.02
CA GLN A 133 21.04 32.05 -17.75
C GLN A 133 22.23 32.36 -18.67
N PRO A 134 23.51 32.26 -18.23
CA PRO A 134 24.65 32.53 -19.11
C PRO A 134 24.77 31.49 -20.23
N LEU A 135 24.47 30.22 -19.95
CA LEU A 135 24.51 29.16 -20.96
C LEU A 135 23.43 29.38 -22.03
N PHE A 136 22.24 29.78 -21.61
CA PHE A 136 21.13 30.10 -22.51
C PHE A 136 21.44 31.34 -23.38
N MET A 137 21.94 32.42 -22.78
CA MET A 137 22.37 33.60 -23.53
C MET A 137 23.50 33.29 -24.52
N PHE A 138 24.48 32.49 -24.10
CA PHE A 138 25.57 32.07 -24.97
C PHE A 138 25.09 31.21 -26.15
N CYS A 139 24.17 30.28 -25.91
CA CYS A 139 23.52 29.51 -26.98
C CYS A 139 22.75 30.41 -27.96
N LEU A 140 21.95 31.37 -27.45
CA LEU A 140 21.23 32.32 -28.31
C LEU A 140 22.18 33.20 -29.12
N PHE A 141 23.30 33.61 -28.53
CA PHE A 141 24.34 34.35 -29.21
C PHE A 141 25.02 33.53 -30.31
N LEU A 142 25.34 32.26 -30.04
CA LEU A 142 25.87 31.37 -31.07
C LEU A 142 24.87 31.19 -32.22
N LEU A 143 23.60 30.94 -31.91
CA LEU A 143 22.55 30.80 -32.92
C LEU A 143 22.35 32.08 -33.75
N SER A 144 22.47 33.27 -33.14
CA SER A 144 22.37 34.54 -33.87
C SER A 144 23.58 34.76 -34.78
N GLN A 145 24.78 34.39 -34.35
CA GLN A 145 26.00 34.47 -35.17
C GLN A 145 25.94 33.52 -36.37
N PHE A 146 25.46 32.29 -36.17
CA PHE A 146 25.23 31.35 -37.28
C PHE A 146 24.21 31.88 -38.29
N LYS A 147 23.11 32.48 -37.82
CA LYS A 147 22.11 33.10 -38.71
C LYS A 147 22.69 34.26 -39.51
N PHE A 148 23.50 35.11 -38.89
CA PHE A 148 24.15 36.24 -39.56
C PHE A 148 25.15 35.78 -40.62
N TYR A 149 25.96 34.75 -40.32
CA TYR A 149 26.88 34.16 -41.27
C TYR A 149 26.15 33.56 -42.49
N LEU A 150 25.02 32.88 -42.25
CA LEU A 150 24.19 32.31 -43.32
C LEU A 150 23.50 33.40 -44.17
N GLN A 151 23.04 34.50 -43.56
CA GLN A 151 22.46 35.64 -44.27
C GLN A 151 23.47 36.32 -45.17
N LYS A 152 24.68 36.61 -44.66
CA LYS A 152 25.75 37.23 -45.46
C LYS A 152 26.14 36.36 -46.66
N ARG A 153 26.21 35.04 -46.49
CA ARG A 153 26.47 34.11 -47.60
C ARG A 153 25.35 34.11 -48.65
N ARG A 154 24.10 34.32 -48.25
CA ARG A 154 22.94 34.44 -49.14
C ARG A 154 22.97 35.75 -49.94
N GLU A 155 23.34 36.86 -49.31
CA GLU A 155 23.50 38.16 -49.98
C GLU A 155 24.65 38.15 -51.00
N GLU A 156 25.77 37.50 -50.68
CA GLU A 156 26.91 37.33 -51.60
C GLU A 156 26.60 36.39 -52.77
N GLN A 157 25.66 35.45 -52.63
CA GLN A 157 25.18 34.62 -53.73
C GLN A 157 24.19 35.37 -54.62
N ASN A 158 23.27 36.13 -54.05
CA ASN A 158 22.29 36.91 -54.83
C ASN A 158 22.97 37.99 -55.70
N LYS A 159 24.00 38.67 -55.18
CA LYS A 159 24.79 39.65 -55.95
C LYS A 159 25.64 39.05 -57.08
N LYS A 160 25.83 37.74 -57.13
CA LYS A 160 26.56 37.06 -58.22
C LYS A 160 25.64 36.56 -59.34
N LEU A 161 24.33 36.64 -59.14
CA LEU A 161 23.30 36.23 -60.09
C LEU A 161 22.59 37.42 -60.77
N GLU A 162 22.86 38.65 -60.32
CA GLU A 162 22.52 39.91 -61.00
C GLU A 162 23.69 40.37 -61.88
#